data_AF-A0A1G9W3J6-F1
#
_entry.id   AF-A0A1G9W3J6-F1
#
_cell.length_a   1.000
_cell.length_b   1.000
_cell.length_c   1.000
_cell.angle_alpha   90.00
_cell.angle_beta   90.00
_cell.angle_gamma   90.00
#
_symmetry.space_group_name_H-M   'P 1'
#
loop_
_entity.id
_entity.type
_entity.pdbx_description
1 polymer ?
#
loop_
_entity_poly.entity_id
_entity_poly.type
_entity_poly.pdbx_seq_one_letter_code
_entity_poly.pdbx_strand_id
1 'polypeptide(L)'
;MNRRLFVQAGATAALALFLPLALAQSAGAKRQGIVIQVSDNDPAKWNLALNNAKNLQDDVGAANVEIEIVAYGPGIGMLKLESPTGSRIADAAKAGVKISACENTMRAQKLSKDDMLAGISYVPAGVTEIMKKQHEGWAYLRP
;
A
#
# COMPACT_ATOMS: atom_id res chain seq x y z
N MET A 1 -72.17 -15.77 -49.54
CA MET A 1 -71.88 -15.49 -48.10
C MET A 1 -71.83 -16.81 -47.37
N ASN A 2 -70.63 -17.35 -47.11
CA ASN A 2 -70.42 -18.42 -46.14
C ASN A 2 -68.92 -18.63 -45.84
N ARG A 3 -68.61 -18.57 -44.54
CA ARG A 3 -67.60 -19.33 -43.78
C ARG A 3 -66.12 -19.12 -44.15
N ARG A 4 -65.50 -18.18 -43.43
CA ARG A 4 -64.04 -18.04 -43.28
C ARG A 4 -63.50 -19.25 -42.51
N LEU A 5 -62.60 -19.99 -43.16
CA LEU A 5 -61.79 -21.05 -42.56
C LEU A 5 -60.43 -20.49 -42.15
N PHE A 6 -60.09 -20.75 -40.89
CA PHE A 6 -58.81 -20.52 -40.24
C PHE A 6 -57.70 -21.35 -40.91
N VAL A 7 -56.53 -20.75 -41.15
CA VAL A 7 -55.23 -21.43 -40.97
C VAL A 7 -54.24 -20.44 -40.35
N GLN A 8 -53.62 -20.90 -39.27
CA GLN A 8 -52.65 -20.24 -38.42
C GLN A 8 -51.34 -19.95 -39.18
N ALA A 9 -50.68 -18.83 -38.85
CA ALA A 9 -49.24 -18.67 -39.06
C ALA A 9 -48.61 -18.26 -37.72
N GLY A 10 -47.86 -19.18 -37.13
CA GLY A 10 -47.17 -19.00 -35.86
C GLY A 10 -45.80 -18.32 -36.02
N ALA A 11 -45.55 -17.41 -35.08
CA ALA A 11 -44.36 -17.25 -34.23
C ALA A 11 -42.91 -17.18 -34.82
N THR A 12 -42.17 -16.24 -34.22
CA THR A 12 -40.68 -16.11 -34.09
C THR A 12 -39.93 -15.62 -35.33
N ALA A 13 -38.89 -14.78 -35.26
CA ALA A 13 -37.93 -14.52 -34.18
C ALA A 13 -37.38 -13.07 -34.24
N ALA A 14 -37.09 -12.50 -33.07
CA ALA A 14 -36.31 -11.30 -32.89
C ALA A 14 -34.80 -11.63 -32.98
N LEU A 15 -34.04 -10.92 -33.81
CA LEU A 15 -32.58 -10.96 -33.96
C LEU A 15 -32.18 -9.62 -34.65
N ALA A 16 -31.20 -8.81 -34.27
CA ALA A 16 -30.09 -8.95 -33.35
C ALA A 16 -29.62 -7.54 -32.92
N LEU A 17 -29.51 -7.30 -31.62
CA LEU A 17 -28.74 -6.20 -31.03
C LEU A 17 -27.53 -6.83 -30.35
N PHE A 18 -26.44 -6.99 -31.09
CA PHE A 18 -25.15 -7.38 -30.52
C PHE A 18 -24.07 -6.42 -31.00
N LEU A 19 -23.96 -5.28 -30.33
CA LEU A 19 -22.71 -4.52 -30.28
C LEU A 19 -21.89 -5.11 -29.12
N PRO A 20 -20.73 -5.74 -29.39
CA PRO A 20 -19.86 -6.20 -28.31
C PRO A 20 -19.21 -4.98 -27.66
N LEU A 21 -19.75 -4.56 -26.51
CA LEU A 21 -19.13 -3.60 -25.63
C LEU A 21 -18.08 -4.34 -24.78
N ALA A 22 -16.90 -4.61 -25.33
CA ALA A 22 -15.82 -5.21 -24.56
C ALA A 22 -14.43 -4.76 -25.05
N LEU A 23 -14.15 -3.48 -24.87
CA LEU A 23 -12.79 -3.01 -24.60
C LEU A 23 -12.79 -2.47 -23.17
N ALA A 24 -12.89 -3.37 -22.20
CA ALA A 24 -12.43 -3.07 -20.86
C ALA A 24 -10.91 -2.88 -20.97
N GLN A 25 -10.48 -1.63 -21.09
CA GLN A 25 -9.08 -1.26 -20.96
C GLN A 25 -8.60 -1.85 -19.63
N SER A 26 -7.58 -2.70 -19.68
CA SER A 26 -6.82 -3.04 -18.47
C SER A 26 -6.16 -1.74 -18.01
N ALA A 27 -6.83 -0.98 -17.15
CA ALA A 27 -6.15 -0.06 -16.26
C ALA A 27 -5.10 -0.93 -15.57
N GLY A 28 -3.82 -0.74 -15.91
CA GLY A 28 -2.73 -1.53 -15.37
C GLY A 28 -2.94 -1.69 -13.87
N ALA A 29 -3.03 -2.93 -13.39
CA ALA A 29 -3.45 -3.22 -12.03
C ALA A 29 -2.69 -2.29 -11.07
N LYS A 30 -3.43 -1.38 -10.41
CA LYS A 30 -2.85 -0.40 -9.51
C LYS A 30 -2.09 -1.20 -8.45
N ARG A 31 -0.76 -1.01 -8.35
CA ARG A 31 0.06 -1.71 -7.35
C ARG A 31 -0.57 -1.54 -5.99
N GLN A 32 -0.65 -2.62 -5.24
CA GLN A 32 -1.23 -2.58 -3.91
C GLN A 32 -0.26 -1.82 -3.00
N GLY A 33 -0.77 -0.85 -2.24
CA GLY A 33 0.02 -0.08 -1.30
C GLY A 33 -0.24 -0.54 0.13
N ILE A 34 0.78 -0.59 0.98
CA ILE A 34 0.63 -0.75 2.41
C ILE A 34 1.49 0.26 3.17
N VAL A 35 0.89 0.91 4.17
CA VAL A 35 1.61 1.74 5.12
C VAL A 35 1.68 1.02 6.47
N ILE A 36 2.90 0.83 6.96
CA ILE A 36 3.20 0.16 8.22
C ILE A 36 3.58 1.22 9.25
N GLN A 37 2.79 1.34 10.31
CA GLN A 37 3.08 2.25 11.41
C GLN A 37 4.05 1.62 12.40
N VAL A 38 5.08 2.38 12.80
CA VAL A 38 5.94 2.07 13.95
C VAL A 38 5.90 3.23 14.94
N SER A 39 5.26 3.02 16.08
CA SER A 39 5.09 4.05 17.12
C SER A 39 5.67 3.68 18.48
N ASP A 40 6.05 2.43 18.69
CA ASP A 40 6.50 1.92 20.00
C ASP A 40 8.04 1.85 20.05
N ASN A 41 8.63 2.16 21.21
CA ASN A 41 10.08 2.02 21.43
C ASN A 41 10.41 0.58 21.84
N ASP A 42 10.21 -0.36 20.92
CA ASP A 42 10.40 -1.79 21.14
C ASP A 42 11.10 -2.43 19.93
N PRO A 43 12.38 -2.82 20.05
CA PRO A 43 13.11 -3.49 18.97
C PRO A 43 12.45 -4.77 18.46
N ALA A 44 11.68 -5.50 19.28
CA ALA A 44 10.94 -6.66 18.79
C ALA A 44 9.86 -6.25 17.80
N LYS A 45 9.13 -5.16 18.08
CA LYS A 45 8.13 -4.59 17.15
C LYS A 45 8.76 -3.99 15.90
N TRP A 46 9.94 -3.38 16.01
CA TRP A 46 10.68 -2.90 14.83
C TRP A 46 11.06 -4.04 13.90
N ASN A 47 11.56 -5.14 14.46
CA ASN A 47 11.87 -6.35 13.69
C ASN A 47 10.60 -6.98 13.09
N LEU A 48 9.48 -6.97 13.82
CA LEU A 48 8.21 -7.47 13.31
C LEU A 48 7.71 -6.64 12.12
N ALA A 49 7.81 -5.31 12.17
CA ALA A 49 7.47 -4.43 11.05
C ALA A 49 8.31 -4.74 9.79
N LEU A 50 9.61 -4.91 9.95
CA LEU A 50 10.53 -5.28 8.87
C LEU A 50 10.24 -6.69 8.32
N ASN A 51 9.93 -7.65 9.20
CA ASN A 51 9.51 -9.00 8.81
C ASN A 51 8.21 -8.96 8.00
N ASN A 52 7.22 -8.18 8.43
CA ASN A 52 5.95 -8.06 7.73
C ASN A 52 6.13 -7.46 6.34
N ALA A 53 7.01 -6.45 6.20
CA ALA A 53 7.34 -5.89 4.89
C ALA A 53 7.97 -6.95 3.97
N LYS A 54 8.96 -7.70 4.48
CA LYS A 54 9.61 -8.78 3.72
C LYS A 54 8.62 -9.88 3.33
N ASN A 55 7.84 -10.38 4.29
CA ASN A 55 6.88 -11.46 4.07
C ASN A 55 5.83 -11.05 3.03
N LEU A 56 5.38 -9.79 3.05
CA LEU A 56 4.46 -9.29 2.04
C LEU A 56 5.10 -9.28 0.65
N GLN A 57 6.35 -8.80 0.52
CA GLN A 57 7.07 -8.87 -0.75
C GLN A 57 7.27 -10.30 -1.25
N ASP A 58 7.52 -11.25 -0.35
CA ASP A 58 7.68 -12.67 -0.68
C ASP A 58 6.35 -13.29 -1.16
N ASP A 59 5.22 -12.91 -0.58
CA ASP A 59 3.89 -13.44 -0.89
C ASP A 59 3.32 -12.89 -2.20
N VAL A 60 3.30 -11.56 -2.36
CA VAL A 60 2.67 -10.92 -3.53
C VAL A 60 3.67 -10.55 -4.64
N GLY A 61 4.97 -10.68 -4.37
CA GLY A 61 6.05 -10.25 -5.25
C GLY A 61 6.39 -8.77 -5.07
N ALA A 62 7.68 -8.47 -4.84
CA ALA A 62 8.16 -7.10 -4.59
C ALA A 62 7.79 -6.08 -5.69
N ALA A 63 7.63 -6.52 -6.94
CA ALA A 63 7.23 -5.65 -8.06
C ALA A 63 5.74 -5.28 -8.07
N ASN A 64 4.91 -5.97 -7.27
CA ASN A 64 3.45 -5.83 -7.25
C ASN A 64 2.95 -5.04 -6.04
N VAL A 65 3.83 -4.68 -5.10
CA VAL A 65 3.48 -4.00 -3.85
C VAL A 65 4.36 -2.79 -3.59
N GLU A 66 3.76 -1.72 -3.11
CA GLU A 66 4.43 -0.54 -2.59
C GLU A 66 4.33 -0.56 -1.06
N ILE A 67 5.46 -0.45 -0.37
CA ILE A 67 5.54 -0.54 1.09
C ILE A 67 6.19 0.73 1.63
N GLU A 68 5.53 1.35 2.60
CA GLU A 68 6.10 2.45 3.37
C GLU A 68 6.00 2.18 4.87
N ILE A 69 7.15 2.16 5.56
CA ILE A 69 7.22 2.14 7.02
C ILE A 69 7.33 3.57 7.51
N VAL A 70 6.38 4.02 8.33
CA VAL A 70 6.38 5.36 8.93
C VAL A 70 6.65 5.24 10.43
N ALA A 71 7.81 5.76 10.86
CA ALA A 71 8.21 5.76 12.26
C ALA A 71 7.98 7.14 12.89
N TYR A 72 7.30 7.17 14.03
CA TYR A 72 7.05 8.39 14.81
C TYR A 72 6.91 8.10 16.29
N GLY A 73 6.84 9.17 17.11
CA GLY A 73 6.77 9.03 18.56
C GLY A 73 7.97 8.25 19.12
N PRO A 74 7.77 7.39 20.13
CA PRO A 74 8.82 6.50 20.65
C PRO A 74 9.45 5.59 19.58
N GLY A 75 8.70 5.22 18.54
CA GLY A 75 9.18 4.40 17.42
C GLY A 75 10.27 5.04 16.56
N ILE A 76 10.50 6.36 16.65
CA ILE A 76 11.57 7.03 15.90
C ILE A 76 12.96 6.49 16.24
N GLY A 77 13.11 5.89 17.43
CA GLY A 77 14.35 5.21 17.85
C GLY A 77 14.83 4.14 16.87
N MET A 78 13.89 3.53 16.13
CA MET A 78 14.19 2.58 15.06
C MET A 78 15.12 3.18 13.99
N LEU A 79 15.05 4.49 13.73
CA LEU A 79 15.72 5.15 12.60
C LEU A 79 16.98 5.93 12.98
N LYS A 80 17.39 5.91 14.25
CA LYS A 80 18.62 6.56 14.72
C LYS A 80 19.87 5.78 14.30
N LEU A 81 21.02 6.45 14.20
CA LEU A 81 22.30 5.83 13.82
C LEU A 81 22.66 4.60 14.68
N GLU A 82 22.40 4.66 15.98
CA GLU A 82 22.67 3.59 16.94
C GLU A 82 21.59 2.51 17.00
N SER A 83 20.61 2.54 16.08
CA SER A 83 19.51 1.58 16.07
C SER A 83 20.03 0.13 15.95
N PRO A 84 19.60 -0.79 16.84
CA PRO A 84 19.95 -2.21 16.74
C PRO A 84 19.42 -2.88 15.46
N THR A 85 18.47 -2.24 14.75
CA THR A 85 17.93 -2.74 13.48
C THR A 85 18.48 -1.98 12.26
N GLY A 86 19.51 -1.14 12.43
CA GLY A 86 20.05 -0.28 11.37
C GLY A 86 20.47 -1.02 10.10
N SER A 87 21.14 -2.17 10.22
CA SER A 87 21.50 -3.00 9.06
C SER A 87 20.25 -3.50 8.32
N ARG A 88 19.24 -3.96 9.04
CA ARG A 88 17.98 -4.46 8.46
C ARG A 88 17.16 -3.37 7.78
N ILE A 89 17.23 -2.14 8.28
CA ILE A 89 16.61 -0.96 7.65
C ILE A 89 17.29 -0.68 6.32
N ALA A 90 18.63 -0.70 6.28
CA ALA A 90 19.37 -0.52 5.04
C ALA A 90 19.03 -1.62 4.01
N ASP A 91 18.88 -2.87 4.45
CA ASP A 91 18.50 -3.98 3.58
C ASP A 91 17.06 -3.85 3.07
N ALA A 92 16.11 -3.46 3.93
CA ALA A 92 14.73 -3.20 3.52
C ALA A 92 14.64 -2.03 2.52
N ALA A 93 15.40 -0.96 2.74
CA ALA A 93 15.48 0.16 1.81
C ALA A 93 16.04 -0.27 0.43
N LYS A 94 17.10 -1.08 0.41
CA LYS A 94 17.63 -1.68 -0.83
C LYS A 94 16.63 -2.58 -1.53
N ALA A 95 15.77 -3.26 -0.78
CA ALA A 95 14.67 -4.08 -1.29
C ALA A 95 13.43 -3.27 -1.73
N GLY A 96 13.51 -1.94 -1.74
CA GLY A 96 12.46 -1.05 -2.24
C GLY A 96 11.40 -0.67 -1.20
N VAL A 97 11.60 -0.98 0.08
CA VAL A 97 10.72 -0.49 1.16
C VAL A 97 11.06 0.96 1.47
N LYS A 98 10.09 1.87 1.34
CA LYS A 98 10.27 3.26 1.77
C LYS A 98 10.22 3.34 3.30
N ILE A 99 11.19 4.01 3.91
CA ILE A 99 11.26 4.17 5.35
C ILE A 99 11.24 5.67 5.67
N SER A 100 10.23 6.13 6.40
CA SER A 100 9.95 7.56 6.60
C SER A 100 9.99 7.94 8.09
N ALA A 101 10.83 8.93 8.41
CA ALA A 101 10.92 9.56 9.71
C ALA A 101 9.94 10.74 9.83
N CYS A 102 9.20 10.82 10.94
CA CYS A 102 8.33 11.95 11.25
C CYS A 102 9.12 13.15 11.79
N GLU A 103 9.15 14.25 11.03
CA GLU A 103 9.89 15.45 11.42
C GLU A 103 9.32 16.16 12.66
N ASN A 104 8.00 16.11 12.88
CA ASN A 104 7.40 16.59 14.13
C ASN A 104 7.98 15.86 15.35
N THR A 105 8.16 14.54 15.24
CA THR A 105 8.78 13.75 16.31
C THR A 105 10.25 14.09 16.46
N MET A 106 10.98 14.24 15.35
CA MET A 106 12.39 14.65 15.39
C MET A 106 12.56 16.00 16.10
N ARG A 107 11.75 17.01 15.75
CA ARG A 107 11.75 18.31 16.44
C ARG A 107 11.45 18.18 17.93
N ALA A 108 10.44 17.40 18.30
CA ALA A 108 10.07 17.18 19.70
C ALA A 108 11.16 16.48 20.51
N GLN A 109 11.93 15.59 19.87
CA GLN A 109 13.03 14.84 20.50
C GLN A 109 14.41 15.47 20.26
N LYS A 110 14.48 16.66 19.66
CA LYS A 110 15.73 17.38 19.34
C LYS A 110 16.70 16.57 18.47
N LEU A 111 16.15 15.81 17.52
CA LEU A 111 16.91 15.05 16.54
C LEU A 111 17.11 15.86 15.26
N SER A 112 18.30 15.77 14.69
CA SER A 112 18.68 16.26 13.38
C SER A 112 18.75 15.11 12.37
N LYS A 113 18.98 15.40 11.08
CA LYS A 113 19.19 14.35 10.07
C LYS A 113 20.53 13.62 10.26
N ASP A 114 21.50 14.26 10.91
CA ASP A 114 22.82 13.68 11.20
C ASP A 114 22.75 12.61 12.30
N ASP A 115 21.67 12.60 13.10
CA ASP A 115 21.41 11.57 14.11
C ASP A 115 20.72 10.32 13.53
N MET A 116 20.42 10.32 12.24
CA MET A 116 19.56 9.32 11.59
C MET A 116 20.34 8.46 10.60
N LEU A 117 19.84 7.24 10.38
CA LEU A 117 20.38 6.33 9.37
C LEU A 117 20.32 6.95 7.97
N ALA A 118 21.35 6.67 7.16
CA ALA A 118 21.34 7.03 5.76
C ALA A 118 20.28 6.25 4.96
N GLY A 119 19.79 6.84 3.86
CA GLY A 119 18.85 6.18 2.96
C GLY A 119 17.38 6.15 3.44
N ILE A 120 17.06 6.82 4.56
CA ILE A 120 15.67 7.05 4.97
C ILE A 120 15.10 8.33 4.34
N SER A 121 13.77 8.38 4.27
CA SER A 121 12.98 9.55 3.88
C SER A 121 12.45 10.30 5.10
N TYR A 122 11.93 11.51 4.88
CA TYR A 122 11.38 12.37 5.91
C TYR A 122 10.00 12.86 5.50
N VAL A 123 9.07 12.87 6.45
CA VAL A 123 7.72 13.41 6.26
C VAL A 123 7.40 14.42 7.35
N PRO A 124 6.68 15.53 7.05
CA PRO A 124 6.42 16.57 8.05
C PRO A 124 5.71 16.05 9.31
N ALA A 125 4.75 15.13 9.13
CA ALA A 125 3.99 14.49 10.19
C ALA A 125 3.64 13.04 9.80
N GLY A 126 4.07 12.07 10.62
CA GLY A 126 3.85 10.64 10.34
C GLY A 126 2.37 10.24 10.29
N VAL A 127 1.55 10.76 11.21
CA VAL A 127 0.09 10.52 11.21
C VAL A 127 -0.60 11.07 9.96
N THR A 128 -0.16 12.23 9.45
CA THR A 128 -0.70 12.81 8.21
C THR A 128 -0.28 12.02 6.99
N GLU A 129 0.95 11.50 6.95
CA GLU A 129 1.40 10.61 5.87
C GLU A 129 0.56 9.32 5.85
N ILE A 130 0.35 8.68 7.01
CA ILE A 130 -0.51 7.48 7.11
C ILE A 130 -1.94 7.77 6.65
N MET A 131 -2.51 8.91 7.05
CA MET A 131 -3.85 9.33 6.61
C MET A 131 -3.92 9.53 5.09
N LYS A 132 -2.89 10.15 4.50
CA LYS A 132 -2.76 10.37 3.05
C LYS A 132 -2.66 9.04 2.31
N LYS A 133 -1.80 8.12 2.76
CA LYS A 133 -1.65 6.79 2.17
C LYS A 133 -2.95 6.01 2.18
N GLN A 134 -3.68 6.02 3.30
CA GLN A 134 -4.99 5.39 3.37
C GLN A 134 -5.99 6.02 2.38
N HIS A 135 -6.00 7.35 2.21
CA HIS A 135 -6.82 8.02 1.19
C HIS A 135 -6.43 7.65 -0.25
N GLU A 136 -5.16 7.37 -0.51
CA GLU A 136 -4.67 6.87 -1.80
C GLU A 136 -5.09 5.41 -2.08
N GLY A 137 -5.71 4.76 -1.10
CA GLY A 137 -6.17 3.38 -1.15
C GLY A 137 -5.16 2.36 -0.60
N TRP A 138 -4.15 2.81 0.15
CA TRP A 138 -3.19 1.91 0.78
C TRP A 138 -3.81 1.22 2.00
N ALA A 139 -3.51 -0.05 2.17
CA ALA A 139 -3.80 -0.77 3.41
C ALA A 139 -2.97 -0.20 4.56
N TYR A 140 -3.49 -0.31 5.78
CA TYR A 140 -2.81 0.11 7.00
C TYR A 140 -2.49 -1.10 7.88
N LEU A 141 -1.27 -1.15 8.39
CA LEU A 141 -0.80 -2.18 9.32
C LEU A 141 -0.07 -1.55 10.50
N ARG A 142 -0.35 -2.04 11.70
CA ARG A 142 0.36 -1.65 12.93
C ARG A 142 0.73 -2.90 13.74
N PRO A 143 1.99 -3.34 13.66
CA PRO A 143 2.50 -4.47 14.44
C PRO A 143 2.63 -4.17 15.94
#